data_AF-A0A6P0U160-F1
#
_entry.id   AF-A0A6P0U160-F1
#
_cell.length_a   1.000
_cell.length_b   1.000
_cell.length_c   1.000
_cell.angle_alpha   90.00
_cell.angle_beta   90.00
_cell.angle_gamma   90.00
#
_symmetry.space_group_name_H-M   'P 1'
#
loop_
_entity.id
_entity.type
_entity.pdbx_description
1 polymer ?
#
loop_
_entity_poly.entity_id
_entity_poly.type
_entity_poly.pdbx_seq_one_letter_code
_entity_poly.pdbx_strand_id
1 'polypeptide(L)'
;MLNLIEIKNQWKNQGFCIFPNFIDTKKLEKLFLICDDIFNQWLATSPNIKEAANTTNMAYLTEPIYFDKYPKKLIELLEFIADRNIIEILEFISGEKILFHNTQYFFNPADKSWKGIWHRDTQFLA
;
A
#
# COMPACT_ATOMS: atom_id res chain seq x y z
N MET A 1 -4.00 23.96 6.89
CA MET A 1 -4.28 22.96 7.96
C MET A 1 -5.39 22.06 7.46
N LEU A 2 -5.24 20.74 7.60
CA LEU A 2 -6.30 19.78 7.27
C LEU A 2 -7.49 20.00 8.22
N ASN A 3 -8.70 20.16 7.69
CA ASN A 3 -9.90 20.24 8.49
C ASN A 3 -10.33 18.81 8.87
N LEU A 4 -9.84 18.31 9.99
CA LEU A 4 -10.07 16.93 10.42
C LEU A 4 -11.56 16.60 10.60
N ILE A 5 -12.39 17.55 11.01
CA ILE A 5 -13.84 17.34 11.15
C ILE A 5 -14.48 17.10 9.78
N GLU A 6 -14.10 17.90 8.78
CA GLU A 6 -14.59 17.76 7.42
C GLU A 6 -14.16 16.45 6.78
N ILE A 7 -12.91 16.03 7.02
CA ILE A 7 -12.37 14.74 6.58
C ILE A 7 -13.15 13.59 7.22
N LYS A 8 -13.40 13.64 8.53
CA LYS A 8 -14.20 12.61 9.22
C LYS A 8 -15.62 12.54 8.66
N ASN A 9 -16.22 13.68 8.34
CA ASN A 9 -17.53 13.72 7.68
C ASN A 9 -17.48 13.18 6.25
N GLN A 10 -16.41 13.47 5.50
CA GLN A 10 -16.19 12.92 4.15
C GLN A 10 -16.07 11.39 4.20
N TRP A 11 -15.23 10.86 5.10
CA TRP A 11 -15.10 9.43 5.33
C TRP A 11 -16.47 8.78 5.61
N LYS A 12 -17.22 9.35 6.56
CA LYS A 12 -18.55 8.84 6.95
C LYS A 12 -19.56 8.83 5.79
N ASN A 13 -19.53 9.86 4.93
CA ASN A 13 -20.54 10.04 3.88
C ASN A 13 -20.14 9.46 2.52
N GLN A 14 -18.84 9.32 2.24
CA GLN A 14 -18.31 8.93 0.93
C GLN A 14 -17.48 7.63 0.96
N GLY A 15 -17.02 7.20 2.13
CA GLY A 15 -16.17 6.01 2.28
C GLY A 15 -14.72 6.21 1.85
N PHE A 16 -14.29 7.44 1.58
CA PHE A 16 -12.88 7.77 1.28
C PHE A 16 -12.54 9.22 1.66
N CYS A 17 -11.25 9.50 1.81
CA CYS A 17 -10.68 10.83 2.05
C CYS A 17 -9.38 11.01 1.26
N ILE A 18 -9.02 12.26 0.96
CA ILE A 18 -7.77 12.59 0.25
C ILE A 18 -6.91 13.46 1.15
N PHE A 19 -5.64 13.09 1.31
CA PHE A 19 -4.63 13.84 2.05
C PHE A 19 -3.48 14.25 1.12
N PRO A 20 -3.58 15.40 0.44
CA PRO A 20 -2.53 15.86 -0.46
C PRO A 20 -1.24 16.15 0.31
N ASN A 21 -0.09 15.78 -0.27
CA ASN A 21 1.24 16.03 0.31
C ASN A 21 1.40 15.51 1.74
N PHE A 22 0.70 14.44 2.10
CA PHE A 22 0.71 13.88 3.45
C PHE A 22 2.05 13.20 3.80
N ILE A 23 2.64 12.54 2.81
CA ILE A 23 3.93 11.88 2.94
C ILE A 23 5.01 12.79 2.35
N ASP A 24 6.08 12.99 3.11
CA ASP A 24 7.26 13.71 2.64
C ASP A 24 7.85 13.07 1.38
N THR A 25 8.25 13.89 0.41
CA THR A 25 8.75 13.41 -0.89
C THR A 25 9.95 12.48 -0.76
N LYS A 26 10.87 12.73 0.18
CA LYS A 26 12.05 11.87 0.37
C LYS A 26 11.66 10.52 0.98
N LYS A 27 10.68 10.50 1.89
CA LYS A 27 10.11 9.24 2.40
C LYS A 27 9.43 8.46 1.28
N LEU A 28 8.68 9.13 0.42
CA LEU A 28 8.00 8.51 -0.72
C LEU A 28 8.98 7.94 -1.74
N GLU A 29 10.05 8.65 -2.08
CA GLU A 29 11.10 8.17 -2.99
C GLU A 29 11.76 6.89 -2.45
N LYS A 30 12.06 6.84 -1.15
CA LYS A 30 12.62 5.64 -0.52
C LYS A 30 11.65 4.46 -0.56
N LEU A 31 10.38 4.69 -0.23
CA LEU A 31 9.36 3.65 -0.32
C LEU A 31 9.23 3.12 -1.74
N PHE A 32 9.23 4.01 -2.73
CA PHE A 32 9.17 3.64 -4.14
C PHE A 32 10.32 2.71 -4.53
N LEU A 33 11.56 3.03 -4.15
CA LEU A 33 12.72 2.17 -4.42
C LEU A 33 12.60 0.79 -3.77
N ILE A 34 12.12 0.72 -2.52
CA ILE A 34 11.89 -0.56 -1.83
C ILE A 34 10.83 -1.39 -2.56
N CYS A 35 9.69 -0.78 -2.91
CA CYS A 35 8.61 -1.45 -3.62
C CYS A 35 9.04 -1.92 -5.02
N ASP A 36 9.82 -1.11 -5.74
CA ASP A 36 10.29 -1.47 -7.09
C ASP A 36 11.32 -2.62 -7.04
N ASP A 37 12.22 -2.62 -6.05
CA ASP A 37 13.14 -3.74 -5.82
C ASP A 37 12.39 -5.05 -5.52
N ILE A 38 11.34 -4.99 -4.70
CA ILE A 38 10.47 -6.14 -4.39
C ILE A 38 9.75 -6.61 -5.66
N PHE A 39 9.17 -5.68 -6.41
CA PHE A 39 8.47 -5.97 -7.65
C PHE A 39 9.37 -6.66 -8.69
N ASN A 40 10.59 -6.15 -8.88
CA ASN A 40 11.57 -6.74 -9.80
C ASN A 40 11.98 -8.15 -9.37
N GLN A 41 12.16 -8.38 -8.06
CA GLN A 41 12.41 -9.73 -7.54
C GLN A 41 11.23 -10.67 -7.79
N TRP A 42 10.00 -10.25 -7.46
CA TRP A 42 8.79 -11.03 -7.69
C TRP A 42 8.62 -11.36 -9.18
N LEU A 43 8.80 -10.38 -10.06
CA LEU A 43 8.68 -10.57 -11.50
C LEU A 43 9.70 -11.59 -12.03
N ALA A 44 10.93 -11.56 -11.53
CA ALA A 44 11.99 -12.50 -11.89
C ALA A 44 11.72 -13.94 -11.42
N THR A 45 10.89 -14.15 -10.38
CA THR A 45 10.47 -15.50 -9.95
C THR A 45 9.37 -16.09 -10.84
N SER A 46 8.73 -15.27 -11.68
CA SER A 46 7.62 -15.72 -12.50
C SER A 46 8.11 -16.56 -13.67
N PRO A 47 7.55 -17.78 -13.88
CA PRO A 47 7.93 -18.62 -15.02
C PRO A 47 7.55 -17.98 -16.37
N ASN A 48 6.62 -17.04 -16.34
CA ASN A 48 6.19 -16.24 -17.48
C ASN A 48 6.08 -14.76 -17.08
N ILE A 49 7.15 -14.00 -17.32
CA ILE A 49 7.23 -12.57 -17.00
C ILE A 49 6.11 -11.78 -17.68
N LYS A 50 5.77 -12.10 -18.94
CA LYS A 50 4.73 -11.38 -19.68
C LYS A 50 3.36 -11.53 -19.03
N GLU A 51 3.07 -12.72 -18.52
CA GLU A 51 1.82 -13.00 -17.81
C GLU A 51 1.78 -12.29 -16.46
N ALA A 52 2.86 -12.40 -15.67
CA ALA A 52 2.99 -11.72 -14.39
C ALA A 52 2.87 -10.19 -14.51
N ALA A 53 3.55 -9.59 -15.50
CA ALA A 53 3.46 -8.16 -15.80
C ALA A 53 2.07 -7.72 -16.28
N ASN A 54 1.18 -8.64 -16.60
CA ASN A 54 -0.21 -8.36 -16.97
C ASN A 54 -1.23 -8.71 -15.87
N THR A 55 -0.75 -9.08 -14.67
CA THR A 55 -1.56 -9.07 -13.44
C THR A 55 -1.71 -7.65 -12.91
N THR A 56 -2.41 -7.47 -11.80
CA THR A 56 -2.83 -6.15 -11.29
C THR A 56 -2.35 -5.87 -9.88
N ASN A 57 -1.85 -6.91 -9.21
CA ASN A 57 -1.18 -6.80 -7.93
C ASN A 57 -0.27 -8.00 -7.64
N MET A 58 0.66 -7.78 -6.72
CA MET A 58 1.32 -8.84 -5.96
C MET A 58 0.99 -8.68 -4.47
N ALA A 59 0.96 -9.79 -3.74
CA ALA A 59 0.72 -9.81 -2.30
C ALA A 59 2.03 -9.89 -1.51
N TYR A 60 1.97 -9.46 -0.26
CA TYR A 60 2.96 -9.67 0.79
C TYR A 60 4.35 -9.06 0.49
N LEU A 61 4.42 -7.74 0.40
CA LEU A 61 5.70 -7.00 0.27
C LEU A 61 6.62 -7.21 1.47
N THR A 62 6.08 -7.64 2.61
CA THR A 62 6.82 -7.91 3.85
C THR A 62 7.41 -9.32 3.92
N GLU A 63 7.30 -10.13 2.86
CA GLU A 63 7.91 -11.47 2.85
C GLU A 63 9.44 -11.37 2.98
N PRO A 64 10.05 -12.14 3.92
CA PRO A 64 11.49 -12.07 4.16
C PRO A 64 12.36 -12.30 2.92
N ILE A 65 11.88 -13.12 1.97
CA ILE A 65 12.60 -13.47 0.74
C ILE A 65 13.07 -12.25 -0.06
N TYR A 66 12.32 -11.14 -0.01
CA TYR A 66 12.68 -9.92 -0.75
C TYR A 66 13.82 -9.13 -0.10
N PHE A 67 14.20 -9.49 1.13
CA PHE A 67 15.12 -8.73 1.97
C PHE A 67 16.38 -9.50 2.37
N ASP A 68 16.59 -10.72 1.87
CA ASP A 68 17.77 -11.55 2.21
C ASP A 68 19.10 -10.79 2.02
N LYS A 69 19.20 -10.02 0.93
CA LYS A 69 20.41 -9.21 0.63
C LYS A 69 20.48 -7.92 1.45
N TYR A 70 19.33 -7.35 1.80
CA TYR A 70 19.24 -6.05 2.46
C TYR A 70 18.16 -6.05 3.57
N PRO A 71 18.37 -6.76 4.70
CA PRO A 71 17.35 -6.90 5.75
C PRO A 71 16.87 -5.57 6.34
N LYS A 72 17.72 -4.53 6.32
CA LYS A 72 17.37 -3.19 6.77
C LYS A 72 16.19 -2.57 6.00
N LYS A 73 16.00 -2.92 4.72
CA LYS A 73 14.88 -2.43 3.91
C LYS A 73 13.52 -2.93 4.42
N LEU A 74 13.47 -4.12 5.04
CA LEU A 74 12.25 -4.60 5.69
C LEU A 74 11.88 -3.72 6.89
N ILE A 75 12.87 -3.36 7.71
CA ILE A 75 12.67 -2.47 8.86
C ILE A 75 12.18 -1.10 8.35
N GLU A 76 12.82 -0.54 7.31
CA GLU A 76 12.40 0.74 6.73
C GLU A 76 10.95 0.69 6.18
N LEU A 77 10.56 -0.41 5.53
CA LEU A 77 9.18 -0.62 5.07
C LEU A 77 8.19 -0.71 6.24
N LEU A 78 8.53 -1.45 7.30
CA LEU A 78 7.68 -1.59 8.49
C LEU A 78 7.57 -0.28 9.27
N GLU A 79 8.64 0.50 9.36
CA GLU A 79 8.62 1.85 9.95
C GLU A 79 7.73 2.80 9.13
N PHE A 80 7.72 2.68 7.80
CA PHE A 80 6.80 3.44 6.96
C PHE A 80 5.34 3.04 7.20
N ILE A 81 5.05 1.73 7.23
CA ILE A 81 3.71 1.19 7.51
C ILE A 81 3.21 1.64 8.88
N ALA A 82 4.11 1.69 9.87
CA ALA A 82 3.84 2.13 11.23
C ALA A 82 4.07 3.63 11.47
N ASP A 83 4.15 4.46 10.42
CA ASP A 83 4.35 5.90 10.60
C ASP A 83 3.22 6.46 11.45
N ARG A 84 3.60 7.15 12.53
CA ARG A 84 2.67 7.64 13.55
C ARG A 84 1.59 8.55 12.96
N ASN A 85 1.91 9.35 11.95
CA ASN A 85 0.92 10.23 11.33
C ASN A 85 -0.14 9.41 10.58
N ILE A 86 0.29 8.35 9.87
CA ILE A 86 -0.62 7.40 9.19
C ILE A 86 -1.51 6.72 10.23
N ILE A 87 -0.93 6.25 11.34
CA ILE A 87 -1.71 5.56 12.37
C ILE A 87 -2.73 6.50 12.99
N GLU A 88 -2.30 7.67 13.46
CA GLU A 88 -3.18 8.62 14.15
C GLU A 88 -4.33 9.11 13.24
N ILE A 89 -4.08 9.32 11.94
CA ILE A 89 -5.15 9.73 11.02
C ILE A 89 -6.15 8.59 10.79
N LEU A 90 -5.67 7.35 10.63
CA LEU A 90 -6.52 6.18 10.43
C LEU A 90 -7.39 5.91 11.67
N GLU A 91 -6.82 5.96 12.87
CA GLU A 91 -7.58 5.81 14.13
C GLU A 91 -8.59 6.95 14.32
N PHE A 92 -8.24 8.17 13.92
CA PHE A 92 -9.13 9.32 14.03
C PHE A 92 -10.36 9.20 13.11
N ILE A 93 -10.16 8.80 11.84
CA ILE A 93 -11.26 8.66 10.86
C ILE A 93 -12.11 7.42 11.12
N SER A 94 -11.51 6.31 11.54
CA SER A 94 -12.23 5.07 11.86
C SER A 94 -12.95 5.17 13.21
N GLY A 95 -12.35 5.89 14.18
CA GLY A 95 -12.79 5.88 15.58
C GLY A 95 -12.36 4.61 16.34
N GLU A 96 -11.47 3.80 15.76
CA GLU A 96 -11.03 2.52 16.29
C GLU A 96 -9.51 2.40 16.24
N LYS A 97 -8.96 1.51 17.07
CA LYS A 97 -7.56 1.11 16.93
C LYS A 97 -7.39 0.27 15.69
N ILE A 98 -6.28 0.48 15.01
CA ILE A 98 -5.96 -0.22 13.77
C ILE A 98 -4.90 -1.29 13.99
N LEU A 99 -5.07 -2.40 13.27
CA LEU A 99 -4.11 -3.49 13.22
C LEU A 99 -3.59 -3.63 11.80
N PHE A 100 -2.29 -3.87 11.69
CA PHE A 100 -1.67 -4.20 10.42
C PHE A 100 -2.11 -5.60 9.98
N HIS A 101 -2.70 -5.71 8.79
CA HIS A 101 -3.19 -6.97 8.25
C HIS A 101 -2.23 -7.57 7.22
N ASN A 102 -1.99 -6.87 6.11
CA ASN A 102 -1.06 -7.30 5.07
C ASN A 102 -0.56 -6.11 4.24
N THR A 103 0.30 -6.40 3.27
CA THR A 103 0.72 -5.47 2.23
C THR A 103 0.41 -6.05 0.85
N GLN A 104 0.07 -5.18 -0.10
CA GLN A 104 -0.11 -5.52 -1.51
C GLN A 104 0.46 -4.40 -2.37
N TYR A 105 1.01 -4.74 -3.54
CA TYR A 105 1.55 -3.76 -4.48
C TYR A 105 0.73 -3.84 -5.75
N PHE A 106 -0.05 -2.79 -6.00
CA PHE A 106 -0.89 -2.67 -7.18
C PHE A 106 -0.13 -1.92 -8.27
N PHE A 107 -0.19 -2.44 -9.49
CA PHE A 107 0.49 -1.87 -10.66
C PHE A 107 -0.39 -2.00 -11.90
N ASN A 108 -0.14 -1.13 -12.88
CA ASN A 108 -0.84 -1.19 -14.15
C ASN A 108 -0.29 -2.35 -14.99
N PRO A 109 -1.15 -3.18 -15.63
CA PRO A 109 -0.70 -4.20 -16.56
C PRO A 109 0.09 -3.58 -17.73
N ALA A 110 1.17 -4.24 -18.16
CA ALA A 110 2.08 -3.70 -19.16
C ALA A 110 1.43 -3.46 -20.54
N ASP A 111 0.59 -4.40 -20.98
CA ASP A 111 0.05 -4.41 -22.35
C ASP A 111 -1.46 -4.15 -22.40
N LYS A 112 -2.11 -3.96 -21.24
CA LYS A 112 -3.57 -3.83 -21.14
C LYS A 112 -3.96 -2.74 -20.16
N SER A 113 -4.88 -1.88 -20.56
CA SER A 113 -5.60 -1.04 -19.60
C SER A 113 -6.73 -1.88 -18.99
N TRP A 114 -6.67 -2.11 -17.69
CA TRP A 114 -7.73 -2.80 -16.94
C TRP A 114 -8.45 -1.78 -16.07
N LYS A 115 -9.77 -1.65 -16.23
CA LYS A 115 -10.61 -0.78 -15.40
C LYS A 115 -10.92 -1.37 -14.02
N GLY A 116 -10.44 -2.59 -13.74
CA GLY A 116 -10.85 -3.36 -12.56
C GLY A 116 -12.26 -3.93 -12.71
N ILE A 117 -12.58 -4.88 -11.85
CA ILE A 117 -13.97 -5.29 -11.58
C ILE A 117 -14.36 -4.60 -10.27
N TRP A 118 -15.58 -4.05 -10.20
CA TRP A 118 -16.11 -3.52 -8.94
C TRP A 118 -16.14 -4.63 -7.88
N HIS A 119 -15.43 -4.41 -6.78
CA HIS A 119 -15.38 -5.32 -5.64
C HIS A 119 -15.30 -4.53 -4.33
N ARG A 120 -15.47 -5.24 -3.22
CA ARG A 120 -15.19 -4.73 -1.88
C ARG A 120 -14.02 -5.54 -1.33
N ASP A 121 -13.01 -4.85 -0.81
CA ASP A 121 -11.82 -5.50 -0.23
C ASP A 121 -12.22 -6.43 0.94
N THR A 122 -13.22 -6.00 1.72
CA THR A 122 -13.83 -6.81 2.78
C THR A 122 -15.34 -6.89 2.60
N GLN A 123 -15.87 -8.10 2.52
CA GLN A 123 -17.31 -8.34 2.42
C GLN A 123 -17.97 -8.65 3.77
N PHE A 124 -17.19 -9.08 4.76
CA PHE A 124 -17.65 -9.43 6.10
C PHE A 124 -16.83 -8.68 7.15
N LEU A 125 -17.50 -8.27 8.23
CA LEU A 125 -16.83 -7.78 9.42
C LEU A 125 -16.12 -8.98 10.06
N ALA A 126 -14.84 -8.83 10.38
CA ALA A 126 -14.11 -9.77 11.22
C ALA A 126 -14.57 -9.65 12.67
#